data_AF-A0A6A3VP82-F1
#
_entry.id   AF-A0A6A3VP82-F1
#
_cell.length_a   1.000
_cell.length_b   1.000
_cell.length_c   1.000
_cell.angle_alpha   90.00
_cell.angle_beta   90.00
_cell.angle_gamma   90.00
#
_symmetry.space_group_name_H-M   'P 1'
#
loop_
_entity.id
_entity.type
_entity.pdbx_description
1 polymer ?
#
loop_
_entity_poly.entity_id
_entity_poly.type
_entity_poly.pdbx_seq_one_letter_code
_entity_poly.pdbx_strand_id
1 'polypeptide(L)' 'SKCAKMDIKKDLPQTFPLSLRNSMRQSQEPSTDGDPFGGLRRVLQAYSLCNPAVGY' A
#
# COMPACT_ATOMS: atom_id res chain seq x y z
N SER A 1 -8.73 -7.58 -9.67
CA SER A 1 -8.58 -8.94 -9.10
C SER A 1 -7.21 -9.62 -9.33
N LYS A 2 -6.40 -9.26 -10.35
CA LYS A 2 -4.95 -9.59 -10.39
C LYS A 2 -4.07 -8.39 -10.75
N CYS A 3 -4.55 -7.50 -11.63
CA CYS A 3 -3.87 -6.25 -12.00
C CYS A 3 -3.73 -5.26 -10.83
N ALA A 4 -4.85 -4.87 -10.18
CA ALA A 4 -4.81 -3.95 -9.03
C ALA A 4 -3.76 -4.29 -7.96
N LYS A 5 -3.56 -5.58 -7.62
CA LYS A 5 -2.54 -5.99 -6.64
C LYS A 5 -1.11 -5.75 -7.13
N MET A 6 -0.86 -5.89 -8.43
CA MET A 6 0.44 -5.64 -9.06
C MET A 6 0.69 -4.14 -9.22
N ASP A 7 -0.33 -3.40 -9.65
CA ASP A 7 -0.27 -1.95 -9.83
C ASP A 7 -0.03 -1.24 -8.49
N ILE A 8 -0.77 -1.62 -7.44
CA ILE A 8 -0.53 -1.15 -6.05
C ILE A 8 0.91 -1.39 -5.61
N LYS A 9 1.46 -2.57 -5.91
CA LYS A 9 2.83 -2.91 -5.51
C LYS A 9 3.88 -2.06 -6.26
N LYS A 10 3.61 -1.71 -7.50
CA LYS A 10 4.51 -0.91 -8.33
C LYS A 10 4.50 0.56 -7.91
N ASP A 11 3.33 1.11 -7.59
CA ASP A 11 3.16 2.54 -7.40
C ASP A 11 3.52 3.01 -5.98
N LEU A 12 3.25 2.17 -4.97
CA LEU A 12 3.58 2.47 -3.57
C LEU A 12 5.03 2.93 -3.32
N PRO A 13 6.07 2.24 -3.81
CA PRO A 13 7.45 2.70 -3.59
C PRO A 13 7.79 4.01 -4.32
N GLN A 14 7.01 4.40 -5.33
CA GLN A 14 7.21 5.65 -6.10
C GLN A 14 6.35 6.82 -5.58
N THR A 15 5.28 6.54 -4.83
CA THR A 15 4.31 7.56 -4.42
C THR A 15 4.85 8.46 -3.31
N PHE A 16 5.65 7.91 -2.40
CA PHE A 16 6.10 8.63 -1.21
C PHE A 16 7.58 8.96 -1.30
N PRO A 17 7.97 10.23 -1.10
CA PRO A 17 9.38 10.59 -0.98
C PRO A 17 10.03 9.85 0.20
N LEU A 18 11.32 9.54 0.08
CA LEU A 18 12.07 8.71 1.04
C LEU A 18 11.98 9.24 2.48
N SER A 19 11.94 10.56 2.66
CA SER A 19 11.79 11.22 3.96
C SER A 19 10.47 10.85 4.65
N LEU A 20 9.37 10.78 3.89
CA LEU A 20 8.06 10.41 4.41
C LEU A 20 7.98 8.91 4.74
N ARG A 21 8.68 8.08 3.96
CA ARG A 21 8.73 6.63 4.17
C ARG A 21 9.33 6.27 5.54
N ASN A 22 10.35 7.01 5.99
CA ASN A 22 10.96 6.79 7.30
C ASN A 22 10.00 7.15 8.45
N SER A 23 9.25 8.25 8.31
CA SER A 23 8.23 8.64 9.29
C SER A 23 7.09 7.61 9.36
N MET A 24 6.61 7.10 8.22
CA MET A 24 5.57 6.06 8.20
C MET A 24 6.03 4.74 8.84
N ARG A 25 7.32 4.41 8.73
CA ARG A 25 7.90 3.24 9.41
C ARG A 25 7.94 3.40 10.93
N GLN A 26 8.03 4.63 11.44
CA GLN A 26 8.03 4.91 12.88
C GLN A 26 6.63 4.89 13.47
N SER A 27 5.61 5.30 12.71
CA SER A 27 4.22 5.30 13.17
C SER A 27 3.51 3.94 13.04
N GLN A 28 4.10 2.96 12.36
CA GLN A 28 3.56 1.61 12.33
C GLN A 28 4.06 0.81 13.52
N GLU A 29 3.13 0.18 14.23
CA GLU A 29 3.41 -0.93 15.15
C GLU A 29 4.35 -1.94 14.45
N PRO A 30 5.28 -2.59 15.19
CA PRO A 30 6.26 -3.49 14.60
C PRO A 30 5.56 -4.60 13.81
N SER A 31 5.49 -4.40 12.49
CA SER A 31 4.84 -5.31 11.58
C SER A 31 5.81 -6.45 11.27
N THR A 32 5.33 -7.68 11.44
CA THR A 32 6.12 -8.91 11.33
C THR A 32 6.73 -9.14 9.94
N ASP A 33 6.27 -8.38 8.94
CA ASP A 33 6.61 -8.54 7.52
C ASP A 33 7.60 -7.48 6.97
N GLY A 34 7.95 -6.45 7.77
CA GLY A 34 8.86 -5.38 7.32
C GLY A 34 8.36 -4.55 6.12
N ASP A 35 7.10 -4.72 5.70
CA ASP A 35 6.45 -3.98 4.62
C ASP A 35 5.98 -2.60 5.13
N PRO A 36 6.72 -1.51 4.83
CA PRO A 36 6.41 -0.18 5.34
C PRO A 36 5.07 0.36 4.81
N PHE A 37 4.53 -0.24 3.75
CA PHE A 37 3.28 0.14 3.14
C PHE A 37 2.16 -0.88 3.40
N GLY A 38 2.37 -1.84 4.31
CA GLY A 38 1.44 -2.96 4.51
C GLY A 38 0.01 -2.54 4.83
N GLY A 39 -0.17 -1.53 5.69
CA GLY A 39 -1.48 -0.97 6.01
C GLY A 39 -2.15 -0.32 4.79
N LEU A 40 -1.43 0.57 4.12
CA LEU A 40 -1.95 1.28 2.93
C LEU A 40 -2.27 0.31 1.78
N ARG A 41 -1.39 -0.66 1.52
CA ARG A 41 -1.59 -1.73 0.55
C ARG A 41 -2.88 -2.51 0.83
N ARG A 42 -3.16 -2.83 2.10
CA ARG A 42 -4.37 -3.56 2.50
C ARG A 42 -5.64 -2.75 2.24
N VAL A 43 -5.62 -1.45 2.54
CA VAL A 43 -6.75 -0.55 2.30
C VAL A 43 -7.05 -0.42 0.80
N LEU A 44 -6.04 -0.16 -0.02
CA LEU A 44 -6.21 -0.01 -1.48
C LEU A 44 -6.73 -1.30 -2.13
N GLN A 45 -6.22 -2.46 -1.69
CA GLN A 45 -6.72 -3.75 -2.13
C GLN A 45 -8.18 -3.97 -1.74
N ALA A 46 -8.57 -3.66 -0.51
CA ALA A 46 -9.95 -3.77 -0.05
C ALA A 46 -10.87 -2.83 -0.83
N TYR A 47 -10.45 -1.58 -1.04
CA TYR A 47 -11.20 -0.60 -1.83
C TYR A 47 -11.46 -1.09 -3.26
N SER A 48 -10.43 -1.63 -3.93
CA SER A 48 -10.53 -2.18 -5.29
C SER A 48 -11.52 -3.34 -5.39
N LEU A 49 -11.64 -4.13 -4.31
CA LEU A 49 -12.59 -5.25 -4.24
C LEU A 49 -14.01 -4.77 -3.98
N CYS A 50 -14.19 -3.77 -3.12
CA CYS A 50 -15.49 -3.17 -2.83
C CYS A 50 -16.02 -2.34 -4.01
N ASN A 51 -15.14 -1.77 -4.83
CA ASN A 51 -15.50 -0.87 -5.94
C ASN A 51 -14.92 -1.39 -7.27
N PRO A 52 -15.37 -2.55 -7.78
CA PRO A 52 -14.75 -3.19 -8.95
C PRO A 52 -14.88 -2.37 -10.24
N ALA A 53 -15.87 -1.48 -10.33
CA ALA A 53 -16.04 -0.57 -11.47
C ALA A 53 -14.99 0.55 -11.50
N VAL A 54 -14.45 0.93 -10.33
CA VAL A 54 -13.38 1.94 -10.20
C VAL A 54 -12.02 1.24 -10.30
N GLY A 55 -11.83 0.16 -9.55
CA GLY A 55 -10.57 -0.58 -9.50
C GLY A 55 -9.54 0.07 -8.59
N TYR A 56 -8.28 0.00 -9.03
CA TYR A 56 -7.13 0.68 -8.42
C TYR A 56 -6.66 1.80 -9.33
#